data_AF-A4X1E9-F1
#
_entry.id   AF-A4X1E9-F1
#
_cell.length_a   1.000
_cell.length_b   1.000
_cell.length_c   1.000
_cell.angle_alpha   90.00
_cell.angle_beta   90.00
_cell.angle_gamma   90.00
#
_symmetry.space_group_name_H-M   'P 1'
#
loop_
_entity.id
_entity.type
_entity.pdbx_description
1 polymer ?
#
loop_
_entity_poly.entity_id
_entity_poly.type
_entity_poly.pdbx_seq_one_letter_code
_entity_poly.pdbx_strand_id
1 'polypeptide(L)'
;MSVRSKSSGKSKEPFVRPGGQPNMQQMLKQAQKMQQQIAKAQAELAEAELTGAAGGGLVTATVAGTGELKSVAIDPKAVDPEDVETLEDLVVAAVRNAAEAARELTDQKMGPVAGGMGGLGLPGF
;
A
#
# COMPACT_ATOMS: atom_id res chain seq x y z
N MET A 1 -70.75 -43.72 -25.89
CA MET A 1 -69.30 -43.71 -26.19
C MET A 1 -68.82 -42.28 -26.02
N SER A 2 -67.77 -41.92 -25.31
CA SER A 2 -66.84 -42.61 -24.42
C SER A 2 -65.97 -41.49 -23.81
N VAL A 3 -65.79 -41.52 -22.48
CA VAL A 3 -64.56 -41.18 -21.69
C VAL A 3 -63.56 -40.17 -22.29
N ARG A 4 -63.14 -39.10 -21.58
CA ARG A 4 -62.07 -39.00 -20.55
C ARG A 4 -61.45 -37.59 -20.77
N SER A 5 -60.76 -36.87 -19.90
CA SER A 5 -60.28 -36.99 -18.52
C SER A 5 -59.72 -35.60 -18.17
N LYS A 6 -59.95 -35.11 -16.95
CA LYS A 6 -59.14 -34.03 -16.36
C LYS A 6 -57.69 -34.51 -16.13
N SER A 7 -56.71 -33.61 -16.25
CA SER A 7 -55.39 -33.64 -15.56
C SER A 7 -54.72 -32.27 -15.78
N SER A 8 -54.88 -31.28 -14.90
CA SER A 8 -53.97 -30.96 -13.77
C SER A 8 -52.47 -31.13 -14.07
N GLY A 9 -51.67 -30.06 -13.97
CA GLY A 9 -50.21 -30.21 -14.05
C GLY A 9 -49.38 -28.93 -14.12
N LYS A 10 -49.43 -28.12 -13.05
CA LYS A 10 -48.34 -27.27 -12.51
C LYS A 10 -47.64 -26.26 -13.44
N SER A 11 -47.91 -24.99 -13.16
CA SER A 11 -47.00 -23.86 -13.32
C SER A 11 -45.57 -24.25 -12.93
N LYS A 12 -44.67 -24.28 -13.91
CA LYS A 12 -43.23 -24.35 -13.65
C LYS A 12 -42.75 -22.95 -13.27
N GLU A 13 -42.90 -22.60 -12.00
CA GLU A 13 -42.11 -21.51 -11.43
C GLU A 13 -40.62 -21.85 -11.58
N PRO A 14 -39.76 -20.91 -12.01
CA PRO A 14 -38.33 -21.13 -11.99
C PRO A 14 -37.88 -21.28 -10.53
N PHE A 15 -37.54 -22.52 -10.17
CA PHE A 15 -36.87 -22.85 -8.92
C PHE A 15 -35.53 -22.11 -8.86
N VAL A 16 -35.48 -21.01 -8.12
CA VAL A 16 -34.23 -20.35 -7.72
C VAL A 16 -33.56 -21.26 -6.68
N ARG A 17 -32.45 -21.91 -7.06
CA ARG A 17 -31.61 -22.69 -6.14
C ARG A 17 -31.03 -21.77 -5.05
N PRO A 18 -31.32 -21.99 -3.75
CA PRO A 18 -30.57 -21.34 -2.69
C PRO A 18 -29.26 -22.11 -2.49
N GLY A 19 -28.22 -21.66 -3.18
CA GLY A 19 -26.87 -22.24 -3.11
C GLY A 19 -25.81 -21.15 -3.05
N GLY A 20 -25.96 -20.21 -2.11
CA GLY A 20 -24.94 -19.22 -1.82
C GLY A 20 -23.98 -19.73 -0.73
N GLN A 21 -22.68 -19.45 -0.94
CA GLN A 21 -21.70 -19.14 0.11
C GLN A 21 -20.73 -20.23 0.64
N PRO A 22 -20.06 -21.04 -0.20
CA PRO A 22 -18.70 -21.53 0.11
C PRO A 22 -17.65 -20.40 0.06
N ASN A 23 -17.94 -19.32 -0.68
CA ASN A 23 -16.98 -18.24 -0.94
C ASN A 23 -16.88 -17.21 0.19
N MET A 24 -17.90 -17.07 1.04
CA MET A 24 -17.92 -16.02 2.07
C MET A 24 -16.92 -16.30 3.20
N GLN A 25 -16.80 -17.55 3.64
CA GLN A 25 -15.86 -17.89 4.71
C GLN A 25 -14.39 -17.79 4.27
N GLN A 26 -14.09 -18.05 3.00
CA GLN A 26 -12.75 -17.85 2.44
C GLN A 26 -12.43 -16.35 2.27
N MET A 27 -13.41 -15.57 1.81
CA MET A 27 -13.28 -14.10 1.70
C MET A 27 -13.04 -13.45 3.06
N LEU A 28 -13.77 -13.84 4.11
CA LEU A 28 -13.56 -13.32 5.46
C LEU A 28 -12.15 -13.64 5.98
N LYS A 29 -11.64 -14.86 5.75
CA LYS A 29 -10.26 -15.23 6.15
C LYS A 29 -9.21 -14.43 5.38
N GLN A 30 -9.41 -14.18 4.09
CA GLN A 30 -8.52 -13.35 3.28
C GLN A 30 -8.54 -11.88 3.75
N ALA A 31 -9.72 -11.33 4.04
CA ALA A 31 -9.86 -9.97 4.57
C ALA A 31 -9.17 -9.80 5.94
N GLN A 32 -9.32 -10.78 6.84
CA GLN A 32 -8.60 -10.77 8.13
C GLN A 32 -7.08 -10.79 7.95
N LYS A 33 -6.57 -11.65 7.04
CA LYS A 33 -5.14 -11.72 6.73
C LYS A 33 -4.63 -10.39 6.14
N MET A 34 -5.41 -9.78 5.25
CA MET A 34 -5.09 -8.47 4.67
C MET A 34 -5.05 -7.39 5.75
N GLN A 35 -6.03 -7.34 6.65
CA GLN A 35 -6.05 -6.37 7.76
C GLN A 35 -4.79 -6.50 8.64
N GLN A 36 -4.37 -7.72 8.96
CA GLN A 36 -3.13 -7.96 9.70
C GLN A 36 -1.89 -7.53 8.91
N GLN A 37 -1.85 -7.78 7.60
CA GLN A 37 -0.74 -7.35 6.74
C GLN A 37 -0.64 -5.84 6.63
N ILE A 38 -1.76 -5.13 6.51
CA ILE A 38 -1.81 -3.65 6.52
C ILE A 38 -1.25 -3.12 7.84
N ALA A 39 -1.76 -3.61 8.97
CA ALA A 39 -1.33 -3.15 10.29
C ALA A 39 0.17 -3.39 10.51
N LYS A 40 0.67 -4.56 10.09
CA LYS A 40 2.09 -4.87 10.15
C LYS A 40 2.94 -3.96 9.25
N ALA A 41 2.52 -3.76 8.00
CA ALA A 41 3.23 -2.87 7.06
C ALA A 41 3.27 -1.43 7.57
N GLN A 42 2.17 -0.93 8.15
CA GLN A 42 2.12 0.40 8.77
C GLN A 42 3.08 0.52 9.96
N ALA A 43 3.15 -0.50 10.82
CA ALA A 43 4.10 -0.51 11.94
C ALA A 43 5.55 -0.53 11.45
N GLU A 44 5.88 -1.37 10.47
CA GLU A 44 7.22 -1.44 9.88
C GLU A 44 7.64 -0.12 9.21
N LEU A 45 6.71 0.58 8.55
CA LEU A 45 6.97 1.91 7.96
C LEU A 45 7.17 2.98 9.04
N ALA A 46 6.45 2.89 10.15
CA ALA A 46 6.60 3.84 11.26
C ALA A 46 7.96 3.72 11.96
N GLU A 47 8.52 2.51 12.03
CA GLU A 47 9.84 2.25 12.65
C GLU A 47 11.01 2.38 11.67
N ALA A 48 10.75 2.41 10.36
CA ALA A 48 11.82 2.52 9.37
C ALA A 48 12.46 3.92 9.37
N GLU A 49 13.78 3.95 9.29
CA GLU A 49 14.57 5.16 9.05
C GLU A 49 15.39 4.98 7.76
N LEU A 50 15.28 5.96 6.87
CA LEU A 50 15.90 5.96 5.55
C LEU A 50 16.82 7.17 5.43
N THR A 51 18.04 6.94 4.97
CA THR A 51 19.04 8.00 4.82
C THR A 51 19.32 8.24 3.34
N GLY A 52 19.17 9.50 2.91
CA GLY A 52 19.62 10.01 1.62
C GLY A 52 20.91 10.80 1.78
N ALA A 53 21.71 10.87 0.71
CA ALA A 53 22.99 11.56 0.70
C ALA A 53 23.17 12.42 -0.56
N ALA A 54 23.97 13.47 -0.46
CA ALA A 54 24.41 14.32 -1.56
C ALA A 54 25.89 14.69 -1.43
N GLY A 55 26.51 15.17 -2.52
CA GLY A 55 27.90 15.62 -2.51
C GLY A 55 28.91 14.54 -2.15
N GLY A 56 28.63 13.28 -2.53
CA GLY A 56 29.48 12.14 -2.15
C GLY A 56 29.41 11.76 -0.67
N GLY A 57 28.33 12.16 0.03
CA GLY A 57 28.14 11.87 1.46
C GLY A 57 28.49 13.05 2.37
N LEU A 58 28.87 14.20 1.80
CA LEU A 58 29.12 15.42 2.56
C LEU A 58 27.86 15.95 3.27
N VAL A 59 26.68 15.71 2.70
CA VAL A 59 25.40 15.98 3.37
C VAL A 59 24.56 14.73 3.36
N THR A 60 24.01 14.36 4.50
CA THR A 60 23.05 13.27 4.64
C THR A 60 21.79 13.75 5.36
N ALA A 61 20.64 13.20 4.97
CA ALA A 61 19.35 13.48 5.59
C ALA A 61 18.67 12.15 5.93
N THR A 62 18.12 12.04 7.14
CA THR A 62 17.37 10.85 7.57
C THR A 62 15.90 11.19 7.71
N VAL A 63 15.04 10.40 7.08
CA VAL A 63 13.58 10.49 7.19
C VAL A 63 13.04 9.19 7.76
N ALA A 64 11.95 9.26 8.52
CA ALA A 64 11.17 8.08 8.85
C ALA A 64 10.45 7.55 7.61
N GLY A 65 10.05 6.27 7.62
CA GLY A 65 9.23 5.68 6.55
C GLY A 65 7.85 6.32 6.40
N THR A 66 7.41 7.11 7.40
CA THR A 66 6.23 7.99 7.32
C THR A 66 6.46 9.26 6.50
N GLY A 67 7.71 9.55 6.12
CA GLY A 67 8.13 10.76 5.43
C GLY A 67 8.53 11.92 6.34
N GLU A 68 8.49 11.74 7.67
CA GLU A 68 8.93 12.76 8.62
C GLU A 68 10.47 12.91 8.60
N LEU A 69 10.98 14.12 8.38
CA LEU A 69 12.41 14.41 8.47
C LEU A 69 12.89 14.34 9.92
N LYS A 70 13.87 13.48 10.21
CA LYS A 70 14.42 13.25 11.54
C LYS A 70 15.72 14.00 11.79
N SER A 71 16.63 13.98 10.82
CA SER A 71 17.93 14.62 10.98
C SER A 71 18.55 15.03 9.65
N VAL A 72 19.45 16.01 9.73
CA VAL A 72 20.37 16.38 8.65
C VAL A 72 21.76 16.45 9.28
N ALA A 73 22.74 15.80 8.66
CA ALA A 73 24.14 15.85 9.05
C ALA A 73 24.96 16.43 7.90
N ILE A 74 25.82 17.39 8.22
CA ILE A 74 26.66 18.12 7.26
C ILE A 74 28.11 17.92 7.69
N ASP A 75 28.93 17.36 6.80
CA ASP A 75 30.37 17.28 6.98
C ASP A 75 30.96 18.71 6.93
N PRO A 76 31.84 19.09 7.87
CA PRO A 76 32.46 20.42 7.89
C PRO A 76 33.13 20.82 6.57
N LYS A 77 33.56 19.85 5.74
CA LYS A 77 34.13 20.11 4.41
C LYS A 77 33.15 20.70 3.41
N ALA A 78 31.85 20.58 3.62
CA ALA A 78 30.83 21.23 2.80
C ALA A 78 30.46 22.62 3.30
N VAL A 79 31.04 23.09 4.42
CA VAL A 79 30.73 24.40 5.00
C VAL A 79 31.79 25.41 4.56
N ASP A 80 31.54 26.07 3.43
CA ASP A 80 32.32 27.20 2.96
C ASP A 80 31.48 28.49 3.07
N PRO A 81 31.87 29.47 3.91
CA PRO A 81 31.11 30.71 4.06
C PRO A 81 31.09 31.57 2.78
N GLU A 82 32.01 31.34 1.84
CA GLU A 82 32.04 32.05 0.56
C GLU A 82 31.17 31.36 -0.51
N ASP A 83 30.71 30.12 -0.26
CA ASP A 83 29.91 29.30 -1.19
C ASP A 83 28.75 28.59 -0.47
N VAL A 84 27.85 29.38 0.11
CA VAL A 84 26.65 28.89 0.82
C VAL A 84 25.64 28.26 -0.14
N GLU A 85 25.58 28.74 -1.39
CA GLU A 85 24.63 28.26 -2.42
C GLU A 85 24.86 26.76 -2.71
N THR A 86 26.12 26.33 -2.83
CA THR A 86 26.43 24.90 -3.00
C THR A 86 25.98 24.07 -1.80
N LEU A 87 26.13 24.57 -0.57
CA LEU A 87 25.65 23.85 0.62
C LEU A 87 24.13 23.72 0.65
N GLU A 88 23.40 24.78 0.29
CA GLU A 88 21.94 24.76 0.18
C GLU A 88 21.47 23.69 -0.82
N ASP A 89 22.09 23.63 -2.01
CA ASP A 89 21.79 22.63 -3.04
C ASP A 89 22.03 21.21 -2.55
N LEU A 90 23.14 20.98 -1.83
CA LEU A 90 23.44 19.68 -1.24
C LEU A 90 22.40 19.24 -0.20
N VAL A 91 21.93 20.16 0.64
CA VAL A 91 20.88 19.88 1.63
C VAL A 91 19.58 19.49 0.93
N VAL A 92 19.15 20.25 -0.08
CA VAL A 92 17.93 19.94 -0.84
C VAL A 92 18.06 18.58 -1.52
N ALA A 93 19.21 18.29 -2.14
CA ALA A 93 19.47 17.00 -2.78
C ALA A 93 19.42 15.84 -1.78
N ALA A 94 20.06 15.96 -0.61
CA ALA A 94 20.08 14.90 0.39
C ALA A 94 18.68 14.60 0.94
N VAL A 95 17.89 15.64 1.25
CA VAL A 95 16.50 15.50 1.74
C VAL A 95 15.60 14.87 0.68
N ARG A 96 15.73 15.29 -0.59
CA ARG A 96 14.98 14.68 -1.71
C ARG A 96 15.30 13.21 -1.85
N ASN A 97 16.59 12.84 -1.82
CA ASN A 97 17.00 11.44 -1.93
C ASN A 97 16.45 10.59 -0.77
N ALA A 98 16.44 11.14 0.46
CA ALA A 98 15.87 10.46 1.62
C ALA A 98 14.35 10.26 1.48
N ALA A 99 13.63 11.30 1.04
CA ALA A 99 12.20 11.26 0.80
C ALA A 99 11.81 10.28 -0.33
N GLU A 100 12.60 10.20 -1.40
CA GLU A 100 12.44 9.22 -2.46
C GLU A 100 12.61 7.79 -1.93
N ALA A 101 13.64 7.53 -1.13
CA ALA A 101 13.84 6.22 -0.50
C ALA A 101 12.65 5.81 0.42
N ALA A 102 12.07 6.76 1.17
CA ALA A 102 10.88 6.49 1.98
C ALA A 102 9.63 6.18 1.14
N ARG A 103 9.45 6.87 0.01
CA ARG A 103 8.37 6.57 -0.95
C ARG A 103 8.53 5.19 -1.55
N GLU A 104 9.73 4.85 -2.01
CA GLU A 104 10.02 3.51 -2.55
C GLU A 104 9.77 2.41 -1.53
N LEU A 105 10.17 2.60 -0.27
CA LEU A 105 9.87 1.64 0.80
C LEU A 105 8.36 1.50 1.02
N THR A 106 7.63 2.62 1.03
CA THR A 106 6.17 2.63 1.18
C THR A 106 5.50 1.83 0.05
N ASP A 107 5.90 2.07 -1.19
CA ASP A 107 5.37 1.36 -2.36
C ASP A 107 5.69 -0.14 -2.31
N GLN A 108 6.90 -0.51 -1.86
CA GLN A 108 7.27 -1.92 -1.68
C GLN A 108 6.44 -2.62 -0.58
N LYS A 109 6.16 -1.94 0.52
CA LYS A 109 5.43 -2.51 1.67
C LYS A 109 3.92 -2.55 1.43
N MET A 110 3.36 -1.53 0.77
CA MET A 110 1.91 -1.38 0.56
C MET A 110 1.43 -1.86 -0.81
N GLY A 111 2.30 -1.88 -1.83
CA GLY A 111 1.97 -2.31 -3.19
C GLY A 111 1.35 -3.71 -3.29
N PRO A 112 1.91 -4.75 -2.63
CA PRO A 112 1.31 -6.09 -2.62
C PRO A 112 -0.09 -6.13 -1.98
N VAL A 113 -0.33 -5.25 -1.01
CA VAL A 113 -1.60 -5.16 -0.28
C VAL A 113 -2.65 -4.44 -1.13
N ALA A 114 -2.27 -3.33 -1.79
CA ALA A 114 -3.11 -2.60 -2.72
C ALA A 114 -3.49 -3.45 -3.95
N GLY A 115 -2.53 -4.21 -4.50
CA GLY A 115 -2.78 -5.16 -5.60
C GLY A 115 -3.71 -6.32 -5.20
N GLY A 116 -3.65 -6.77 -3.95
CA GLY A 116 -4.59 -7.73 -3.40
C GLY A 116 -6.01 -7.18 -3.26
N MET A 117 -6.17 -5.88 -3.01
CA MET A 117 -7.46 -5.21 -2.89
C MET A 117 -8.12 -4.98 -4.27
N GLY A 118 -7.34 -4.67 -5.30
CA GLY A 118 -7.81 -4.62 -6.68
C GLY A 118 -8.28 -5.99 -7.20
N GLY A 119 -7.69 -7.08 -6.72
CA GLY A 119 -8.12 -8.46 -7.04
C GLY A 119 -9.42 -8.92 -6.37
N LEU A 120 -9.91 -8.20 -5.35
CA LEU A 120 -11.14 -8.52 -4.63
C LEU A 120 -12.40 -7.86 -5.22
N GLY A 121 -12.29 -7.21 -6.38
CA GLY A 121 -13.44 -6.66 -7.10
C GLY A 121 -14.06 -5.44 -6.43
N LEU A 122 -13.25 -4.57 -5.81
CA LEU A 122 -13.67 -3.21 -5.49
C LEU A 122 -13.46 -2.31 -6.72
N PRO A 123 -14.50 -1.99 -7.51
CA PRO A 123 -14.38 -0.98 -8.56
C PRO A 123 -14.19 0.40 -7.93
N GLY A 124 -13.11 1.08 -8.31
CA GLY A 124 -12.90 2.50 -8.04
C GLY A 124 -11.84 2.80 -6.98
N PHE A 125 -10.58 2.62 -7.35
CA PHE A 125 -9.54 3.64 -7.24
C PHE A 125 -8.78 3.67 -8.56
#